data_AF-A0A7V9FMK5-F1
#
_entry.id   AF-A0A7V9FMK5-F1
#
_cell.length_a   1.000
_cell.length_b   1.000
_cell.length_c   1.000
_cell.angle_alpha   90.00
_cell.angle_beta   90.00
_cell.angle_gamma   90.00
#
_symmetry.space_group_name_H-M   'P 1'
#
loop_
_entity.id
_entity.type
_entity.pdbx_description
1 polymer ?
#
loop_
_entity_poly.entity_id
_entity_poly.type
_entity_poly.pdbx_seq_one_letter_code
_entity_poly.pdbx_strand_id
1 'polypeptide(L)'
;MKTSFRYGSKEREMGDELELLKGLGRELSEPDEASVNRARELLRRRIELARPSRKRVRLTPHVRWAAAAAAVLLASGLGFGLGTWNTPDVRAETSLVGLGFLPAKGWTVVQSRAVGQGDAARAVAANVPLRANSDFRATVRATLASLPANGILIFATFTTRGDAAADIGFARRGLPLSLRRARPASQSVDQRLYRLRAGVRGYNVEVQIYFGSASPSAETIEVAQRQLNRLVVASERVTILARPTIVPPRQGVSLFGSIDSDKADEIVTIEARDCGQRSFRGVMAVRTREGGGWQTEVPYFVGITTTLRAVWNDNASAPVTVRQRASVSLQSHGSGVFEVGVGAKAPFWRKRVQIQRFERRLGNWATVKSVTLTETASSPGSPFVWSSAKFRAFFPRGSLIRASFSASQARPCYLAASSPQVRI
;
A
#
# COMPACT_ATOMS: atom_id res chain seq x y z
N MET A 1 -6.98 -62.56 19.44
CA MET A 1 -5.62 -62.75 18.91
C MET A 1 -5.66 -62.54 17.39
N LYS A 2 -4.82 -61.63 16.88
CA LYS A 2 -4.51 -61.30 15.47
C LYS A 2 -5.56 -60.56 14.62
N THR A 3 -5.36 -59.25 14.62
CA THR A 3 -5.59 -58.27 13.55
C THR A 3 -4.89 -58.63 12.24
N SER A 4 -5.58 -58.54 11.09
CA SER A 4 -4.97 -58.32 9.78
C SER A 4 -6.01 -57.74 8.80
N PHE A 5 -5.53 -57.07 7.76
CA PHE A 5 -6.23 -56.46 6.62
C PHE A 5 -6.83 -55.07 6.78
N ARG A 6 -5.97 -54.05 6.60
CA ARG A 6 -6.25 -52.82 5.83
C ARG A 6 -4.92 -52.13 5.49
N TYR A 7 -4.21 -52.64 4.48
CA TYR A 7 -3.07 -51.93 3.88
C TYR A 7 -3.10 -51.86 2.34
N GLY A 8 -4.08 -52.46 1.66
CA GLY A 8 -4.13 -52.51 0.19
C GLY A 8 -4.83 -51.35 -0.53
N SER A 9 -5.52 -50.45 0.19
CA SER A 9 -6.35 -49.41 -0.45
C SER A 9 -5.58 -48.13 -0.76
N LYS A 10 -4.52 -47.81 0.00
CA LYS A 10 -3.85 -46.51 -0.08
C LYS A 10 -2.70 -46.48 -1.10
N GLU A 11 -2.09 -47.64 -1.37
CA GLU A 11 -1.07 -47.76 -2.42
C GLU A 11 -1.67 -47.78 -3.83
N ARG A 12 -2.87 -48.33 -4.02
CA ARG A 12 -3.57 -48.27 -5.32
C ARG A 12 -4.01 -46.84 -5.67
N GLU A 13 -4.47 -46.08 -4.67
CA GLU A 13 -4.88 -44.68 -4.87
C GLU A 13 -3.68 -43.77 -5.21
N MET A 14 -2.51 -44.01 -4.61
CA MET A 14 -1.27 -43.28 -4.97
C MET A 14 -0.67 -43.71 -6.31
N GLY A 15 -0.79 -45.00 -6.68
CA GLY A 15 -0.32 -45.51 -7.97
C GLY A 15 -1.07 -44.87 -9.14
N ASP A 16 -2.39 -44.76 -9.01
CA ASP A 16 -3.27 -44.13 -10.01
C ASP A 16 -3.00 -42.61 -10.12
N GLU A 17 -2.68 -41.93 -9.00
CA GLU A 17 -2.36 -40.50 -9.00
C GLU A 17 -1.01 -40.21 -9.67
N LEU A 18 -0.02 -41.11 -9.54
CA LEU A 18 1.30 -40.96 -10.15
C LEU A 18 1.31 -41.28 -11.66
N GLU A 19 0.47 -42.22 -12.11
CA GLU A 19 0.18 -42.48 -13.53
C GLU A 19 -0.55 -41.27 -14.17
N LEU A 20 -1.50 -40.67 -13.46
CA LEU A 20 -2.24 -39.51 -13.93
C LEU A 20 -1.35 -38.26 -14.09
N LEU A 21 -0.39 -38.08 -13.17
CA LEU A 21 0.61 -37.00 -13.24
C LEU A 21 1.65 -37.23 -14.36
N LYS A 22 1.97 -38.49 -14.70
CA LYS A 22 2.82 -38.82 -15.86
C LYS A 22 2.10 -38.58 -17.19
N GLY A 23 0.77 -38.78 -17.25
CA GLY A 23 -0.05 -38.44 -18.41
C GLY A 23 -0.18 -36.93 -18.64
N LEU A 24 -0.37 -36.15 -17.57
CA LEU A 24 -0.49 -34.68 -17.65
C LEU A 24 0.82 -33.95 -18.02
N GLY A 25 1.97 -34.64 -17.93
CA GLY A 25 3.28 -34.09 -18.27
C GLY A 25 3.67 -34.22 -19.74
N ARG A 26 2.84 -34.82 -20.61
CA ARG A 26 3.23 -35.12 -22.01
C ARG A 26 2.36 -34.56 -23.13
N GLU A 27 1.27 -33.86 -22.86
CA GLU A 27 0.50 -33.18 -23.92
C GLU A 27 0.18 -31.74 -23.54
N LEU A 28 0.94 -30.81 -24.11
CA LEU A 28 0.53 -29.41 -24.24
C LEU A 28 -0.52 -29.34 -25.35
N SER A 29 -1.78 -29.51 -24.98
CA SER A 29 -2.94 -29.12 -25.78
C SER A 29 -4.06 -28.71 -24.83
N GLU A 30 -4.86 -27.72 -25.23
CA GLU A 30 -5.93 -27.14 -24.41
C GLU A 30 -6.85 -28.24 -23.85
N PRO A 31 -7.26 -28.16 -22.56
CA PRO A 31 -8.02 -29.21 -21.93
C PRO A 31 -9.37 -29.39 -22.63
N ASP A 32 -9.62 -30.60 -23.13
CA ASP A 32 -10.88 -30.94 -23.79
C ASP A 32 -12.08 -30.75 -22.83
N GLU A 33 -13.25 -30.43 -23.42
CA GLU A 33 -14.47 -30.12 -22.67
C GLU A 33 -14.97 -31.31 -21.83
N ALA A 34 -14.69 -32.55 -22.24
CA ALA A 34 -15.06 -33.75 -21.48
C ALA A 34 -14.19 -33.90 -20.21
N SER A 35 -12.94 -33.47 -20.24
CA SER A 35 -12.03 -33.46 -19.10
C SER A 35 -12.43 -32.38 -18.07
N VAL A 36 -12.84 -31.20 -18.54
CA VAL A 36 -13.40 -30.14 -17.67
C VAL A 36 -14.72 -30.57 -17.02
N ASN A 37 -15.60 -31.24 -17.78
CA ASN A 37 -16.87 -31.73 -17.26
C ASN A 37 -16.70 -32.87 -16.24
N ARG A 38 -15.74 -33.78 -16.44
CA ARG A 38 -15.37 -34.79 -15.44
C ARG A 38 -14.86 -34.17 -14.14
N ALA A 39 -14.03 -33.13 -14.23
CA ALA A 39 -13.53 -32.41 -13.05
C ALA A 39 -14.66 -31.70 -12.28
N ARG A 40 -15.62 -31.10 -12.98
CA ARG A 40 -16.81 -30.47 -12.36
C ARG A 40 -17.69 -31.49 -11.64
N GLU A 41 -17.88 -32.67 -12.21
CA GLU A 41 -18.71 -33.71 -11.61
C GLU A 41 -18.07 -34.29 -10.34
N LEU A 42 -16.75 -34.52 -10.35
CA LEU A 42 -16.00 -34.94 -9.16
C LEU A 42 -16.06 -33.89 -8.04
N LEU A 43 -15.99 -32.60 -8.39
CA LEU A 43 -16.09 -31.51 -7.42
C LEU A 43 -17.49 -31.46 -6.79
N ARG A 44 -18.56 -31.60 -7.59
CA ARG A 44 -19.94 -31.66 -7.09
C ARG A 44 -20.15 -32.83 -6.15
N ARG A 45 -19.65 -34.02 -6.51
CA ARG A 45 -19.74 -35.22 -5.67
C ARG A 45 -19.04 -35.02 -4.31
N ARG A 46 -17.89 -34.36 -4.29
CA ARG A 46 -17.19 -34.01 -3.05
C ARG A 46 -17.97 -33.00 -2.19
N ILE A 47 -18.62 -32.01 -2.81
CA ILE A 47 -19.44 -31.03 -2.09
C ILE A 47 -20.67 -31.70 -1.45
N GLU A 48 -21.27 -32.67 -2.13
CA GLU A 48 -22.41 -33.41 -1.59
C GLU A 48 -22.00 -34.36 -0.45
N LEU A 49 -20.87 -35.06 -0.59
CA LEU A 49 -20.32 -35.91 0.47
C LEU A 49 -19.84 -35.10 1.70
N ALA A 50 -19.49 -33.83 1.51
CA ALA A 50 -19.05 -32.93 2.57
C ALA A 50 -20.17 -32.19 3.30
N ARG A 51 -21.46 -32.44 3.00
CA ARG A 51 -22.58 -31.87 3.76
C ARG A 51 -22.85 -32.70 5.03
N PRO A 52 -22.55 -32.21 6.24
CA PRO A 52 -22.90 -32.93 7.46
C PRO A 52 -24.42 -32.90 7.70
N SER A 53 -25.02 -34.08 7.91
CA SER A 53 -26.40 -34.22 8.35
C SER A 53 -26.56 -33.56 9.72
N ARG A 54 -27.37 -32.49 9.80
CA ARG A 54 -27.67 -31.80 11.06
C ARG A 54 -28.52 -32.69 11.98
N LYS A 55 -27.89 -33.44 12.88
CA LYS A 55 -28.53 -33.88 14.13
C LYS A 55 -28.19 -32.87 15.23
N ARG A 56 -29.21 -32.19 15.76
CA ARG A 56 -29.11 -31.26 16.88
C ARG A 56 -28.78 -32.04 18.15
N VAL A 57 -27.56 -31.89 18.65
CA VAL A 57 -27.21 -32.27 20.03
C VAL A 57 -26.85 -30.99 20.78
N ARG A 58 -27.62 -30.69 21.82
CA ARG A 58 -27.38 -29.57 22.75
C ARG A 58 -26.27 -29.98 23.70
N LEU A 59 -25.15 -29.27 23.69
CA LEU A 59 -24.07 -29.40 24.68
C LEU A 59 -23.61 -28.00 25.14
N THR A 60 -23.36 -27.91 26.44
CA THR A 60 -23.19 -26.74 27.32
C THR A 60 -21.85 -26.00 27.15
N PRO A 61 -21.72 -24.74 27.66
CA PRO A 61 -20.85 -23.73 27.05
C PRO A 61 -19.36 -23.72 27.46
N HIS A 62 -18.87 -24.69 28.26
CA HIS A 62 -17.51 -24.62 28.82
C HIS A 62 -16.44 -25.49 28.12
N VAL A 63 -16.77 -26.23 27.05
CA VAL A 63 -15.79 -27.10 26.34
C VAL A 63 -15.28 -26.49 25.03
N ARG A 64 -15.67 -25.24 24.70
CA ARG A 64 -15.36 -24.61 23.39
C ARG A 64 -13.97 -23.99 23.23
N TRP A 65 -13.12 -23.97 24.25
CA TRP A 65 -11.82 -23.28 24.17
C TRP A 65 -10.60 -24.18 23.93
N ALA A 66 -10.74 -25.51 23.98
CA ALA A 66 -9.58 -26.40 23.84
C ALA A 66 -9.37 -26.99 22.42
N ALA A 67 -10.36 -26.95 21.53
CA ALA A 67 -10.27 -27.59 20.21
C ALA A 67 -9.98 -26.62 19.03
N ALA A 68 -9.95 -25.31 19.27
CA ALA A 68 -9.67 -24.31 18.21
C ALA A 68 -8.18 -23.99 18.03
N ALA A 69 -7.30 -24.50 18.90
CA ALA A 69 -5.86 -24.23 18.85
C ALA A 69 -5.06 -25.21 17.96
N ALA A 70 -5.63 -26.36 17.57
CA ALA A 70 -4.90 -27.39 16.83
C ALA A 70 -5.18 -27.44 15.32
N ALA A 71 -6.14 -26.66 14.80
CA ALA A 71 -6.55 -26.72 13.39
C ALA A 71 -6.16 -25.49 12.54
N VAL A 72 -5.50 -24.49 13.13
CA VAL A 72 -5.04 -23.27 12.41
C VAL A 72 -3.55 -23.35 12.02
N LEU A 73 -2.82 -24.40 12.43
CA LEU A 73 -1.38 -24.55 12.17
C LEU A 73 -1.00 -25.38 10.93
N LEU A 74 -1.96 -25.79 10.09
CA LEU A 74 -1.68 -26.64 8.91
C LEU A 74 -2.17 -26.08 7.57
N ALA A 75 -2.37 -24.76 7.44
CA ALA A 75 -2.78 -24.14 6.17
C ALA A 75 -2.00 -22.86 5.80
N SER A 76 -0.74 -22.77 6.19
CA SER A 76 0.20 -21.78 5.67
C SER A 76 1.51 -22.47 5.27
N GLY A 77 1.50 -23.08 4.09
CA GLY A 77 2.71 -23.54 3.43
C GLY A 77 3.54 -22.34 2.98
N LEU A 78 4.45 -21.89 3.85
CA LEU A 78 5.61 -21.10 3.47
C LEU A 78 6.83 -21.94 3.86
N GLY A 79 7.58 -22.38 2.85
CA GLY A 79 8.77 -23.20 3.02
C GLY A 79 9.85 -22.48 3.82
N PHE A 80 10.23 -23.07 4.95
CA PHE A 80 11.44 -22.72 5.68
C PHE A 80 12.62 -23.47 5.07
N GLY A 81 13.49 -22.75 4.37
CA GLY A 81 14.87 -23.18 4.13
C GLY A 81 15.77 -22.49 5.14
N LEU A 82 16.26 -23.24 6.14
CA LEU A 82 17.29 -22.77 7.07
C LEU A 82 18.66 -22.80 6.39
N GLY A 83 19.34 -21.66 6.37
CA GLY A 83 20.75 -21.54 6.02
C GLY A 83 21.36 -20.40 6.83
N THR A 84 22.03 -20.75 7.92
CA THR A 84 22.63 -19.84 8.91
C THR A 84 23.94 -19.26 8.42
N TRP A 85 24.07 -17.94 8.25
CA TRP A 85 25.38 -17.26 8.29
C TRP A 85 25.27 -16.01 9.18
N ASN A 86 26.22 -15.93 10.11
CA ASN A 86 26.29 -15.10 11.32
C ASN A 86 25.98 -13.60 11.15
N THR A 87 25.11 -13.05 12.00
CA THR A 87 25.34 -11.87 12.88
C THR A 87 24.11 -11.58 13.78
N PRO A 88 24.30 -10.92 14.94
CA PRO A 88 23.31 -10.88 16.03
C PRO A 88 22.23 -9.79 15.85
N ASP A 89 21.02 -10.17 16.29
CA ASP A 89 19.85 -9.38 16.66
C ASP A 89 19.71 -7.93 16.14
N VAL A 90 19.00 -7.76 15.02
CA VAL A 90 17.80 -6.90 14.86
C VAL A 90 17.07 -7.41 13.61
N ARG A 91 15.76 -7.70 13.72
CA ARG A 91 14.92 -8.18 12.60
C ARG A 91 14.79 -7.13 11.49
N ALA A 92 15.67 -7.19 10.49
CA ALA A 92 15.39 -6.70 9.15
C ALA A 92 14.74 -7.84 8.36
N GLU A 93 13.43 -7.76 8.14
CA GLU A 93 12.71 -8.74 7.32
C GLU A 93 13.21 -8.66 5.88
N THR A 94 13.89 -9.70 5.42
CA THR A 94 14.17 -9.96 4.00
C THR A 94 12.89 -10.38 3.28
N SER A 95 11.87 -9.52 3.26
CA SER A 95 10.78 -9.69 2.31
C SER A 95 11.31 -9.30 0.93
N LEU A 96 11.58 -10.29 0.07
CA LEU A 96 11.88 -10.12 -1.35
C LEU A 96 10.61 -9.59 -2.05
N VAL A 97 10.26 -8.36 -1.74
CA VAL A 97 9.23 -7.60 -2.45
C VAL A 97 9.96 -7.06 -3.67
N GLY A 98 9.57 -7.49 -4.87
CA GLY A 98 10.42 -7.46 -6.07
C GLY A 98 10.88 -6.09 -6.61
N LEU A 99 10.91 -5.01 -5.82
CA LEU A 99 11.57 -3.75 -6.12
C LEU A 99 12.87 -3.64 -5.29
N GLY A 100 14.03 -3.84 -5.91
CA GLY A 100 15.30 -3.74 -5.20
C GLY A 100 16.45 -4.47 -5.88
N PHE A 101 17.38 -5.02 -5.11
CA PHE A 101 18.55 -5.75 -5.62
C PHE A 101 18.56 -7.20 -5.12
N LEU A 102 18.97 -8.15 -5.96
CA LEU A 102 19.37 -9.46 -5.48
C LEU A 102 20.78 -9.36 -4.88
N PRO A 103 21.03 -9.84 -3.65
CA PRO A 103 22.35 -9.77 -3.05
C PRO A 103 23.35 -10.62 -3.86
N ALA A 104 24.55 -10.09 -4.09
CA ALA A 104 25.70 -10.85 -4.57
C ALA A 104 26.62 -11.23 -3.40
N LYS A 105 27.52 -12.19 -3.62
CA LYS A 105 28.53 -12.53 -2.59
C LYS A 105 29.34 -11.28 -2.21
N GLY A 106 29.45 -11.01 -0.90
CA GLY A 106 30.14 -9.82 -0.38
C GLY A 106 29.31 -8.53 -0.41
N TRP A 107 28.02 -8.58 -0.75
CA TRP A 107 27.12 -7.43 -0.72
C TRP A 107 26.09 -7.54 0.38
N THR A 108 25.87 -6.43 1.08
CA THR A 108 24.75 -6.24 2.00
C THR A 108 23.63 -5.51 1.26
N VAL A 109 22.40 -6.04 1.31
CA VAL A 109 21.22 -5.43 0.68
C VAL A 109 20.14 -5.18 1.71
N VAL A 110 19.56 -3.97 1.70
CA VAL A 110 18.42 -3.58 2.53
C VAL A 110 17.37 -2.92 1.65
N GLN A 111 16.09 -3.30 1.83
CA GLN A 111 14.98 -2.85 0.99
C GLN A 111 13.81 -2.42 1.87
N SER A 112 13.11 -1.35 1.46
CA SER A 112 11.86 -0.97 2.09
C SER A 112 10.73 -1.88 1.60
N ARG A 113 9.63 -1.96 2.34
CA ARG A 113 8.40 -2.58 1.84
C ARG A 113 7.91 -1.86 0.57
N ALA A 114 7.05 -2.53 -0.21
CA ALA A 114 6.44 -2.05 -1.46
C ALA A 114 5.91 -0.61 -1.34
N VAL A 115 5.82 0.06 -2.50
CA VAL A 115 5.18 1.36 -2.67
C VAL A 115 3.75 1.30 -2.12
N GLY A 116 3.54 1.82 -0.92
CA GLY A 116 2.24 1.85 -0.25
C GLY A 116 2.10 3.15 0.53
N GLN A 117 0.96 3.84 0.38
CA GLN A 117 0.64 5.14 1.01
C GLN A 117 1.33 6.38 0.43
N GLY A 118 1.82 6.33 -0.80
CA GLY A 118 2.40 7.51 -1.49
C GLY A 118 3.90 7.70 -1.26
N ASP A 119 4.55 6.76 -0.56
CA ASP A 119 6.00 6.74 -0.39
C ASP A 119 6.71 5.96 -1.50
N ALA A 120 7.86 6.45 -1.92
CA ALA A 120 8.75 5.75 -2.86
C ALA A 120 9.37 4.52 -2.19
N ALA A 121 9.39 3.37 -2.88
CA ALA A 121 10.16 2.22 -2.42
C ALA A 121 11.66 2.52 -2.56
N ARG A 122 12.46 1.97 -1.66
CA ARG A 122 13.90 2.25 -1.57
C ARG A 122 14.67 0.95 -1.41
N ALA A 123 15.82 0.88 -2.05
CA ALA A 123 16.75 -0.23 -1.88
C ALA A 123 18.18 0.30 -1.78
N VAL A 124 18.97 -0.30 -0.91
CA VAL A 124 20.40 -0.03 -0.75
C VAL A 124 21.13 -1.36 -0.97
N ALA A 125 22.21 -1.32 -1.76
CA ALA A 125 23.19 -2.39 -1.86
C ALA A 125 24.58 -1.80 -1.63
N ALA A 126 25.39 -2.41 -0.76
CA ALA A 126 26.78 -2.00 -0.56
C ALA A 126 27.72 -3.21 -0.44
N ASN A 127 28.94 -3.09 -0.94
CA ASN A 127 30.00 -4.10 -0.76
C ASN A 127 30.74 -3.94 0.59
N VAL A 128 30.21 -3.09 1.46
CA VAL A 128 30.65 -2.87 2.84
C VAL A 128 29.48 -3.06 3.80
N PRO A 129 29.74 -3.34 5.09
CA PRO A 129 28.67 -3.42 6.08
C PRO A 129 27.84 -2.14 6.12
N LEU A 130 26.51 -2.27 6.03
CA LEU A 130 25.60 -1.14 6.18
C LEU A 130 25.46 -0.78 7.65
N ARG A 131 25.68 0.50 8.00
CA ARG A 131 25.45 0.99 9.35
C ARG A 131 23.95 1.20 9.56
N ALA A 132 23.31 0.22 10.19
CA ALA A 132 21.86 0.15 10.32
C ALA A 132 21.31 1.36 11.09
N ASN A 133 20.39 2.08 10.44
CA ASN A 133 19.50 3.03 11.08
C ASN A 133 18.07 2.74 10.60
N SER A 134 17.07 3.07 11.42
CA SER A 134 15.65 2.95 11.05
C SER A 134 15.27 3.81 9.83
N ASP A 135 16.06 4.84 9.51
CA ASP A 135 15.93 5.68 8.31
C ASP A 135 16.95 5.29 7.23
N PHE A 136 16.45 5.06 6.01
CA PHE A 136 17.27 4.79 4.81
C PHE A 136 18.23 5.93 4.49
N ARG A 137 17.81 7.19 4.62
CA ARG A 137 18.68 8.33 4.31
C ARG A 137 19.80 8.46 5.33
N ALA A 138 19.49 8.25 6.61
CA ALA A 138 20.49 8.19 7.67
C ALA A 138 21.48 7.02 7.46
N THR A 139 20.98 5.84 7.06
CA THR A 139 21.81 4.66 6.73
C THR A 139 22.79 4.97 5.59
N VAL A 140 22.30 5.57 4.50
CA VAL A 140 23.16 5.97 3.37
C VAL A 140 24.21 6.97 3.84
N ARG A 141 23.82 8.04 4.54
CA ARG A 141 24.75 9.08 5.02
C ARG A 141 25.83 8.51 5.96
N ALA A 142 25.43 7.66 6.91
CA ALA A 142 26.35 7.05 7.86
C ALA A 142 27.34 6.09 7.19
N THR A 143 26.90 5.35 6.16
CA THR A 143 27.75 4.44 5.39
C THR A 143 28.72 5.22 4.50
N LEU A 144 28.26 6.32 3.87
CA LEU A 144 29.10 7.18 3.04
C LEU A 144 30.23 7.85 3.82
N ALA A 145 30.00 8.23 5.08
CA ALA A 145 31.01 8.87 5.93
C ALA A 145 32.25 7.98 6.20
N SER A 146 32.11 6.66 6.07
CA SER A 146 33.20 5.70 6.29
C SER A 146 33.40 4.78 5.08
N LEU A 147 33.04 5.23 3.88
CA LEU A 147 33.18 4.41 2.68
C LEU A 147 34.66 4.30 2.29
N PRO A 148 35.29 3.11 2.32
CA PRO A 148 36.68 2.92 1.95
C PRO A 148 36.87 3.17 0.45
N ALA A 149 38.11 3.37 -0.03
CA ALA A 149 38.38 3.75 -1.43
C ALA A 149 37.78 2.81 -2.50
N ASN A 150 37.72 1.51 -2.21
CA ASN A 150 37.11 0.46 -3.04
C ASN A 150 35.63 0.18 -2.68
N GLY A 151 35.09 0.90 -1.70
CA GLY A 151 33.72 0.82 -1.24
C GLY A 151 32.75 1.36 -2.29
N ILE A 152 31.61 0.68 -2.42
CA ILE A 152 30.54 1.00 -3.35
C ILE A 152 29.23 0.96 -2.57
N LEU A 153 28.43 2.01 -2.72
CA LEU A 153 27.06 2.07 -2.25
C LEU A 153 26.13 2.43 -3.41
N ILE A 154 25.14 1.58 -3.65
CA ILE A 154 24.09 1.78 -4.65
C ILE A 154 22.79 2.00 -3.90
N PHE A 155 22.17 3.16 -4.13
CA PHE A 155 20.87 3.52 -3.60
C PHE A 155 19.87 3.69 -4.74
N ALA A 156 18.81 2.90 -4.74
CA ALA A 156 17.72 2.98 -5.70
C ALA A 156 16.45 3.50 -5.03
N THR A 157 15.75 4.39 -5.71
CA THR A 157 14.41 4.86 -5.38
C THR A 157 13.46 4.51 -6.51
N PHE A 158 12.31 3.95 -6.18
CA PHE A 158 11.27 3.53 -7.12
C PHE A 158 9.99 4.32 -6.82
N THR A 159 9.51 5.08 -7.80
CA THR A 159 8.23 5.77 -7.74
C THR A 159 7.31 5.26 -8.83
N THR A 160 6.00 5.18 -8.58
CA THR A 160 5.05 4.76 -9.62
C THR A 160 5.05 5.74 -10.77
N ARG A 161 5.12 5.21 -11.99
CA ARG A 161 5.02 5.95 -13.25
C ARG A 161 3.55 6.25 -13.56
N GLY A 162 3.29 7.35 -14.27
CA GLY A 162 1.94 7.75 -14.68
C GLY A 162 1.64 9.24 -14.48
N ASP A 163 2.39 9.91 -13.59
CA ASP A 163 2.37 11.37 -13.44
C ASP A 163 3.26 12.01 -14.51
N ALA A 164 2.65 12.64 -15.52
CA ALA A 164 3.37 13.17 -16.67
C ALA A 164 4.47 14.17 -16.28
N ALA A 165 4.24 14.99 -15.25
CA ALA A 165 5.22 15.96 -14.79
C ALA A 165 6.43 15.27 -14.13
N ALA A 166 6.20 14.18 -13.40
CA ALA A 166 7.26 13.40 -12.78
C ALA A 166 8.03 12.54 -13.79
N ASP A 167 7.36 12.09 -14.85
CA ASP A 167 7.89 11.12 -15.83
C ASP A 167 8.90 11.75 -16.83
N ILE A 168 8.89 13.08 -17.03
CA ILE A 168 9.74 13.80 -18.01
C ILE A 168 11.24 13.46 -17.83
N GLY A 169 11.69 13.26 -16.59
CA GLY A 169 13.10 12.95 -16.29
C GLY A 169 13.49 11.48 -16.43
N PHE A 170 12.55 10.58 -16.79
CA PHE A 170 12.71 9.14 -16.72
C PHE A 170 12.38 8.47 -18.07
N ALA A 171 13.34 8.56 -19.00
CA ALA A 171 13.26 7.88 -20.28
C ALA A 171 13.09 6.36 -20.11
N ARG A 172 12.22 5.73 -20.90
CA ARG A 172 11.98 4.28 -20.81
C ARG A 172 13.23 3.49 -21.14
N ARG A 173 13.51 2.46 -20.34
CA ARG A 173 14.62 1.53 -20.52
C ARG A 173 14.22 0.13 -20.04
N GLY A 174 14.74 -0.88 -20.71
CA GLY A 174 14.75 -2.25 -20.19
C GLY A 174 15.83 -2.42 -19.11
N LEU A 175 15.66 -3.44 -18.28
CA LEU A 175 16.73 -3.97 -17.45
C LEU A 175 17.63 -4.89 -18.29
N PRO A 176 18.94 -5.01 -17.99
CA PRO A 176 19.65 -4.31 -16.91
C PRO A 176 19.97 -2.84 -17.23
N LEU A 177 20.07 -2.00 -16.20
CA LEU A 177 20.55 -0.62 -16.36
C LEU A 177 22.08 -0.59 -16.51
N SER A 178 22.61 0.38 -17.27
CA SER A 178 24.04 0.49 -17.55
C SER A 178 24.66 1.75 -16.94
N LEU A 179 25.73 1.58 -16.18
CA LEU A 179 26.58 2.64 -15.61
C LEU A 179 27.23 3.53 -16.67
N ARG A 180 27.43 3.04 -17.90
CA ARG A 180 27.96 3.86 -19.01
C ARG A 180 27.05 5.04 -19.36
N ARG A 181 25.76 4.92 -19.04
CA ARG A 181 24.75 5.98 -19.22
C ARG A 181 24.55 6.81 -17.97
N ALA A 182 25.26 6.49 -16.89
CA ALA A 182 25.22 7.28 -15.67
C ALA A 182 25.95 8.58 -15.95
N ARG A 183 25.29 9.68 -15.60
CA ARG A 183 25.96 10.97 -15.63
C ARG A 183 26.65 11.15 -14.28
N PRO A 184 27.93 11.59 -14.24
CA PRO A 184 28.43 12.17 -13.00
C PRO A 184 27.45 13.26 -12.61
N ALA A 185 27.10 13.35 -11.32
CA ALA A 185 26.17 14.37 -10.86
C ALA A 185 26.82 15.74 -11.09
N SER A 186 26.63 16.34 -12.26
CA SER A 186 27.34 17.53 -12.77
C SER A 186 27.15 18.81 -11.95
N GLN A 187 26.43 18.74 -10.83
CA GLN A 187 26.20 19.82 -9.86
C GLN A 187 26.53 19.38 -8.41
N SER A 188 27.14 18.21 -8.24
CA SER A 188 27.58 17.67 -6.96
C SER A 188 29.06 18.02 -6.77
N VAL A 189 29.38 18.71 -5.69
CA VAL A 189 30.77 18.89 -5.20
C VAL A 189 31.44 17.52 -4.98
N ASP A 190 30.64 16.48 -4.79
CA ASP A 190 31.11 15.11 -4.65
C ASP A 190 31.25 14.42 -6.02
N GLN A 191 32.49 14.35 -6.52
CA GLN A 191 32.87 13.63 -7.75
C GLN A 191 32.64 12.11 -7.65
N ARG A 192 32.31 11.60 -6.46
CA ARG A 192 32.08 10.18 -6.20
C ARG A 192 30.67 9.69 -6.55
N LEU A 193 29.78 10.58 -7.00
CA LEU A 193 28.36 10.27 -7.24
C LEU A 193 28.01 10.19 -8.74
N TYR A 194 27.49 9.04 -9.12
CA TYR A 194 26.88 8.77 -10.42
C TYR A 194 25.37 8.63 -10.29
N ARG A 195 24.61 9.22 -11.21
CA ARG A 195 23.15 9.16 -11.23
C ARG A 195 22.62 8.54 -12.51
N LEU A 196 21.68 7.61 -12.34
CA LEU A 196 20.89 7.00 -13.40
C LEU A 196 19.41 7.28 -13.14
N ARG A 197 18.69 7.67 -14.19
CA ARG A 197 17.23 7.82 -14.17
C ARG A 197 16.66 7.06 -15.36
N ALA A 198 15.72 6.17 -15.09
CA ALA A 198 15.07 5.36 -16.11
C ALA A 198 13.61 5.07 -15.73
N GLY A 199 12.72 5.09 -16.72
CA GLY A 199 11.42 4.45 -16.62
C GLY A 199 11.57 2.96 -16.88
N VAL A 200 11.29 2.12 -15.89
CA VAL A 200 11.36 0.66 -16.01
C VAL A 200 9.98 0.11 -15.68
N ARG A 201 9.28 -0.40 -16.70
CA ARG A 201 7.90 -0.88 -16.58
C ARG A 201 7.03 0.20 -15.92
N GLY A 202 6.31 -0.16 -14.86
CA GLY A 202 5.42 0.76 -14.14
C GLY A 202 6.08 1.72 -13.15
N TYR A 203 7.41 1.83 -13.15
CA TYR A 203 8.15 2.63 -12.17
C TYR A 203 9.16 3.58 -12.82
N ASN A 204 9.28 4.77 -12.24
CA ASN A 204 10.44 5.62 -12.39
C ASN A 204 11.49 5.18 -11.37
N VAL A 205 12.67 4.84 -11.88
CA VAL A 205 13.79 4.32 -11.10
C VAL A 205 14.92 5.35 -11.13
N GLU A 206 15.26 5.88 -9.97
CA GLU A 206 16.45 6.69 -9.76
C GLU A 206 17.48 5.88 -8.99
N VAL A 207 18.65 5.68 -9.60
CA VAL A 207 19.78 4.99 -8.97
C VAL A 207 20.91 6.00 -8.75
N GLN A 208 21.36 6.09 -7.50
CA GLN A 208 22.52 6.85 -7.08
C GLN A 208 23.62 5.87 -6.69
N ILE A 209 24.79 6.03 -7.30
CA ILE A 209 25.92 5.12 -7.13
C ILE A 209 27.07 5.95 -6.59
N TYR A 210 27.51 5.60 -5.39
CA TYR A 210 28.57 6.25 -4.67
C TYR A 210 29.79 5.35 -4.63
N PHE A 211 30.94 5.91 -5.00
CA PHE A 211 32.24 5.27 -4.88
C PHE A 211 33.03 5.85 -3.70
N GLY A 212 33.92 5.08 -3.09
CA GLY A 212 34.80 5.60 -2.05
C GLY A 212 35.88 6.55 -2.57
N SER A 213 36.27 6.38 -3.84
CA SER A 213 37.25 7.20 -4.55
C SER A 213 36.59 8.12 -5.58
N ALA A 214 37.11 9.34 -5.73
CA ALA A 214 36.69 10.29 -6.78
C ALA A 214 37.04 9.80 -8.19
N SER A 215 38.01 8.90 -8.31
CA SER A 215 38.39 8.22 -9.55
C SER A 215 38.35 6.71 -9.30
N PRO A 216 37.17 6.07 -9.42
CA PRO A 216 37.04 4.64 -9.23
C PRO A 216 37.78 3.88 -10.33
N SER A 217 38.43 2.77 -9.98
CA SER A 217 39.10 1.92 -10.96
C SER A 217 38.11 1.24 -11.91
N ALA A 218 38.57 0.79 -13.07
CA ALA A 218 37.75 0.04 -14.01
C ALA A 218 37.13 -1.22 -13.36
N GLU A 219 37.90 -1.90 -12.50
CA GLU A 219 37.41 -3.06 -11.75
C GLU A 219 36.28 -2.66 -10.77
N THR A 220 36.44 -1.55 -10.05
CA THR A 220 35.40 -1.03 -9.14
C THR A 220 34.11 -0.68 -9.90
N ILE A 221 34.23 -0.08 -11.08
CA ILE A 221 33.09 0.21 -11.96
C ILE A 221 32.40 -1.09 -12.42
N GLU A 222 33.17 -2.11 -12.77
CA GLU A 222 32.63 -3.39 -13.20
C GLU A 222 31.91 -4.14 -12.05
N VAL A 223 32.49 -4.13 -10.85
CA VAL A 223 31.85 -4.66 -9.62
C VAL A 223 30.51 -3.97 -9.38
N ALA A 224 30.45 -2.64 -9.49
CA ALA A 224 29.22 -1.88 -9.35
C ALA A 224 28.19 -2.24 -10.45
N GLN A 225 28.64 -2.40 -11.69
CA GLN A 225 27.78 -2.81 -12.81
C GLN A 225 27.19 -4.22 -12.59
N ARG A 226 27.99 -5.17 -12.09
CA ARG A 226 27.52 -6.53 -11.78
C ARG A 226 26.42 -6.51 -10.72
N GLN A 227 26.52 -5.67 -9.69
CA GLN A 227 25.44 -5.51 -8.72
C GLN A 227 24.22 -4.77 -9.32
N LEU A 228 24.43 -3.77 -10.16
CA LEU A 228 23.34 -3.07 -10.85
C LEU A 228 22.55 -4.01 -11.79
N ASN A 229 23.20 -4.98 -12.42
CA ASN A 229 22.54 -6.01 -13.23
C ASN A 229 21.57 -6.89 -12.42
N ARG A 230 21.70 -6.87 -11.09
CA ARG A 230 20.84 -7.59 -10.14
C ARG A 230 19.72 -6.72 -9.59
N LEU A 231 19.52 -5.52 -10.13
CA LEU A 231 18.34 -4.70 -9.89
C LEU A 231 17.11 -5.43 -10.43
N VAL A 232 16.10 -5.59 -9.58
CA VAL A 232 14.81 -6.19 -9.89
C VAL A 232 13.74 -5.13 -9.74
N VAL A 233 12.87 -5.06 -10.75
CA VAL A 233 11.65 -4.25 -10.73
C VAL A 233 10.48 -5.20 -10.98
N ALA A 234 9.73 -5.48 -9.92
CA ALA A 234 8.59 -6.40 -9.92
C ALA A 234 7.62 -6.01 -11.02
N SER A 235 7.12 -7.03 -11.72
CA SER A 235 6.04 -6.89 -12.68
C SER A 235 4.71 -6.80 -11.95
N GLU A 236 4.43 -5.67 -11.30
CA GLU A 236 3.03 -5.30 -11.14
C GLU A 236 2.48 -4.99 -12.53
N ARG A 237 1.52 -5.80 -12.99
CA ARG A 237 0.91 -5.63 -14.32
C ARG A 237 0.11 -4.34 -14.42
N VAL A 238 -0.38 -3.85 -13.28
CA VAL A 238 -1.05 -2.57 -13.13
C VAL A 238 -0.68 -1.96 -11.78
N THR A 239 -0.42 -0.65 -11.76
CA THR A 239 -0.08 0.12 -10.57
C THR A 239 -1.12 1.21 -10.32
N ILE A 240 -1.24 1.69 -9.07
CA ILE A 240 -2.05 2.86 -8.72
C ILE A 240 -1.40 3.63 -7.58
N LEU A 241 -1.44 4.96 -7.67
CA LEU A 241 -1.18 5.89 -6.59
C LEU A 241 -2.25 6.97 -6.53
N ALA A 242 -2.33 7.61 -5.37
CA ALA A 242 -3.25 8.71 -5.09
C ALA A 242 -2.51 9.89 -4.48
N ARG A 243 -2.78 11.10 -4.96
CA ARG A 243 -2.22 12.35 -4.41
C ARG A 243 -3.31 13.43 -4.28
N PRO A 244 -3.56 13.99 -3.08
CA PRO A 244 -3.02 13.56 -1.77
C PRO A 244 -3.71 12.29 -1.23
N THR A 245 -3.07 11.58 -0.29
CA THR A 245 -3.66 10.42 0.43
C THR A 245 -4.43 10.81 1.68
N ILE A 246 -4.35 12.07 2.11
CA ILE A 246 -5.19 12.65 3.18
C ILE A 246 -5.92 13.84 2.58
N VAL A 247 -7.24 13.77 2.57
CA VAL A 247 -8.09 14.69 1.82
C VAL A 247 -8.96 15.48 2.80
N PRO A 248 -8.82 16.83 2.82
CA PRO A 248 -9.79 17.74 3.39
C PRO A 248 -11.16 17.65 2.70
N PRO A 249 -12.21 18.23 3.28
CA PRO A 249 -13.50 18.35 2.59
C PRO A 249 -13.37 19.10 1.26
N ARG A 250 -14.07 18.63 0.22
CA ARG A 250 -14.17 19.25 -1.12
C ARG A 250 -12.86 19.36 -1.91
N GLN A 251 -11.77 18.76 -1.43
CA GLN A 251 -10.54 18.65 -2.21
C GLN A 251 -10.60 17.41 -3.11
N GLY A 252 -10.13 17.55 -4.34
CA GLY A 252 -10.00 16.45 -5.28
C GLY A 252 -8.76 15.59 -5.03
N VAL A 253 -8.69 14.44 -5.70
CA VAL A 253 -7.54 13.53 -5.67
C VAL A 253 -7.12 13.21 -7.09
N SER A 254 -5.83 13.33 -7.37
CA SER A 254 -5.25 12.80 -8.59
C SER A 254 -4.91 11.32 -8.39
N LEU A 255 -5.43 10.48 -9.27
CA LEU A 255 -5.09 9.06 -9.35
C LEU A 255 -4.23 8.86 -10.59
N PHE A 256 -3.17 8.08 -10.46
CA PHE A 256 -2.29 7.77 -11.57
C PHE A 256 -1.61 6.43 -11.39
N GLY A 257 -1.13 5.88 -12.49
CA GLY A 257 -0.48 4.59 -12.51
C GLY A 257 -0.06 4.22 -13.91
N SER A 258 0.25 2.94 -14.08
CA SER A 258 0.69 2.38 -15.35
C SER A 258 0.36 0.91 -15.47
N ILE A 259 0.32 0.42 -16.71
CA ILE A 259 0.21 -1.01 -17.05
C ILE A 259 1.49 -1.51 -17.73
N ASP A 260 1.68 -2.82 -17.77
CA ASP A 260 2.89 -3.46 -18.30
C ASP A 260 2.92 -3.62 -19.84
N SER A 261 1.82 -3.35 -20.54
CA SER A 261 1.75 -3.53 -22.01
C SER A 261 2.41 -2.41 -22.82
N ASP A 262 2.73 -1.28 -22.19
CA ASP A 262 3.20 -0.05 -22.83
C ASP A 262 2.28 0.51 -23.94
N LYS A 263 1.06 -0.03 -24.11
CA LYS A 263 0.11 0.44 -25.13
C LYS A 263 -0.71 1.63 -24.66
N ALA A 264 -1.04 2.51 -25.59
CA ALA A 264 -2.06 3.55 -25.41
C ALA A 264 -3.47 2.95 -25.56
N ASP A 265 -4.49 3.70 -25.12
CA ASP A 265 -5.92 3.41 -25.29
C ASP A 265 -6.44 2.12 -24.63
N GLU A 266 -5.63 1.48 -23.80
CA GLU A 266 -6.04 0.38 -22.94
C GLU A 266 -6.92 0.88 -21.80
N ILE A 267 -7.93 0.09 -21.41
CA ILE A 267 -8.90 0.48 -20.39
C ILE A 267 -8.45 -0.03 -19.02
N VAL A 268 -8.23 0.89 -18.09
CA VAL A 268 -7.98 0.60 -16.68
C VAL A 268 -9.22 0.96 -15.88
N THR A 269 -9.80 -0.03 -15.19
CA THR A 269 -10.93 0.19 -14.29
C THR A 269 -10.42 0.53 -12.90
N ILE A 270 -10.90 1.64 -12.33
CA ILE A 270 -10.63 1.99 -10.94
C ILE A 270 -11.79 1.47 -10.11
N GLU A 271 -11.46 0.67 -9.11
CA GLU A 271 -12.40 0.15 -8.15
C GLU A 271 -12.19 0.76 -6.78
N ALA A 272 -13.28 0.93 -6.03
CA ALA A 272 -13.29 1.53 -4.71
C ALA A 272 -13.99 0.63 -3.69
N ARG A 273 -13.43 0.60 -2.48
CA ARG A 273 -14.03 0.04 -1.27
C ARG A 273 -14.08 1.12 -0.21
N ASP A 274 -15.25 1.70 -0.03
CA ASP A 274 -15.51 2.72 1.00
C ASP A 274 -15.39 2.08 2.39
N CYS A 275 -14.98 2.86 3.40
CA CYS A 275 -14.90 2.37 4.77
C CYS A 275 -16.24 1.77 5.25
N GLY A 276 -16.17 0.59 5.87
CA GLY A 276 -17.34 -0.18 6.29
C GLY A 276 -17.86 -1.14 5.21
N GLN A 277 -17.47 -0.98 3.94
CA GLN A 277 -17.79 -1.92 2.88
C GLN A 277 -16.81 -3.09 2.84
N ARG A 278 -17.29 -4.25 2.37
CA ARG A 278 -16.49 -5.49 2.32
C ARG A 278 -15.86 -5.74 0.95
N SER A 279 -16.55 -5.37 -0.12
CA SER A 279 -16.14 -5.60 -1.51
C SER A 279 -15.70 -4.32 -2.21
N PHE A 280 -14.87 -4.49 -3.24
CA PHE A 280 -14.59 -3.46 -4.22
C PHE A 280 -15.73 -3.38 -5.24
N ARG A 281 -15.98 -2.18 -5.76
CA ARG A 281 -16.89 -1.92 -6.88
C ARG A 281 -16.20 -1.00 -7.88
N GLY A 282 -16.46 -1.18 -9.17
CA GLY A 282 -16.03 -0.23 -10.20
C GLY A 282 -16.62 1.17 -9.93
N VAL A 283 -15.78 2.20 -10.00
CA VAL A 283 -16.21 3.60 -9.83
C VAL A 283 -15.88 4.48 -11.02
N MET A 284 -14.88 4.12 -11.83
CA MET A 284 -14.58 4.79 -13.10
C MET A 284 -13.68 3.92 -13.98
N ALA A 285 -13.54 4.30 -15.24
CA ALA A 285 -12.57 3.75 -16.18
C ALA A 285 -11.71 4.89 -16.75
N VAL A 286 -10.43 4.63 -16.98
CA VAL A 286 -9.47 5.57 -17.56
C VAL A 286 -8.70 4.87 -18.68
N ARG A 287 -8.32 5.62 -19.72
CA ARG A 287 -7.50 5.12 -20.81
C ARG A 287 -6.02 5.40 -20.58
N THR A 288 -5.17 4.49 -21.00
CA THR A 288 -3.72 4.70 -20.99
C THR A 288 -3.28 5.64 -22.10
N ARG A 289 -2.19 6.36 -21.83
CA ARG A 289 -1.42 7.11 -22.82
C ARG A 289 -0.32 6.23 -23.39
N GLU A 290 0.42 6.75 -24.36
CA GLU A 290 1.59 6.08 -24.92
C GLU A 290 2.53 5.59 -23.81
N GLY A 291 2.88 4.30 -23.90
CA GLY A 291 3.66 3.64 -22.89
C GLY A 291 2.87 3.26 -21.62
N GLY A 292 1.56 3.05 -21.72
CA GLY A 292 0.76 2.41 -20.67
C GLY A 292 0.53 3.24 -19.40
N GLY A 293 0.99 4.49 -19.35
CA GLY A 293 0.79 5.38 -18.20
C GLY A 293 -0.60 6.02 -18.25
N TRP A 294 -1.27 6.14 -17.10
CA TRP A 294 -2.60 6.74 -17.01
C TRP A 294 -2.69 7.69 -15.82
N GLN A 295 -3.58 8.68 -15.93
CA GLN A 295 -3.85 9.67 -14.90
C GLN A 295 -5.29 10.14 -15.01
N THR A 296 -5.94 10.39 -13.88
CA THR A 296 -7.27 10.97 -13.80
C THR A 296 -7.40 11.83 -12.55
N GLU A 297 -8.33 12.78 -12.56
CA GLU A 297 -8.67 13.61 -11.43
C GLU A 297 -10.06 13.27 -10.92
N VAL A 298 -10.17 13.13 -9.59
CA VAL A 298 -11.43 12.93 -8.89
C VAL A 298 -11.77 14.25 -8.19
N PRO A 299 -12.55 15.15 -8.80
CA PRO A 299 -12.69 16.55 -8.35
C PRO A 299 -13.34 16.68 -6.96
N TYR A 300 -14.19 15.73 -6.58
CA TYR A 300 -14.79 15.66 -5.25
C TYR A 300 -14.56 14.27 -4.69
N PHE A 301 -13.51 14.10 -3.88
CA PHE A 301 -13.20 12.79 -3.33
C PHE A 301 -14.36 12.26 -2.48
N VAL A 302 -14.49 10.94 -2.44
CA VAL A 302 -15.66 10.08 -2.13
C VAL A 302 -16.34 10.34 -0.78
N GLY A 303 -15.98 11.38 -0.03
CA GLY A 303 -16.68 11.83 1.16
C GLY A 303 -16.51 10.92 2.36
N ILE A 304 -15.64 9.90 2.26
CA ILE A 304 -15.33 8.90 3.28
C ILE A 304 -13.96 8.29 2.99
N THR A 305 -13.26 7.81 4.01
CA THR A 305 -12.02 7.04 3.80
C THR A 305 -12.30 5.86 2.87
N THR A 306 -11.52 5.76 1.80
CA THR A 306 -11.77 4.82 0.70
C THR A 306 -10.48 4.13 0.30
N THR A 307 -10.55 2.82 0.10
CA THR A 307 -9.46 2.04 -0.48
C THR A 307 -9.71 1.89 -1.97
N LEU A 308 -8.74 2.24 -2.79
CA LEU A 308 -8.81 2.19 -4.25
C LEU A 308 -7.85 1.13 -4.79
N ARG A 309 -8.20 0.51 -5.90
CA ARG A 309 -7.28 -0.29 -6.71
C ARG A 309 -7.57 -0.07 -8.19
N ALA A 310 -6.57 -0.27 -9.03
CA ALA A 310 -6.73 -0.32 -10.47
C ALA A 310 -6.81 -1.78 -10.93
N VAL A 311 -7.62 -2.04 -11.95
CA VAL A 311 -7.82 -3.35 -12.56
C VAL A 311 -7.64 -3.21 -14.06
N TRP A 312 -6.80 -4.07 -14.64
CA TRP A 312 -6.56 -4.16 -16.07
C TRP A 312 -6.33 -5.63 -16.44
N ASN A 313 -7.06 -6.13 -17.45
CA ASN A 313 -7.01 -7.54 -17.89
C ASN A 313 -7.08 -8.53 -16.70
N ASP A 314 -8.07 -8.36 -15.82
CA ASP A 314 -8.30 -9.14 -14.60
C ASP A 314 -7.19 -9.12 -13.53
N ASN A 315 -6.13 -8.35 -13.77
CA ASN A 315 -5.07 -8.13 -12.79
C ASN A 315 -5.38 -6.89 -11.96
N ALA A 316 -5.35 -7.03 -10.64
CA ALA A 316 -5.57 -5.94 -9.71
C ALA A 316 -4.23 -5.42 -9.16
N SER A 317 -4.11 -4.10 -9.03
CA SER A 317 -2.96 -3.45 -8.40
C SER A 317 -2.94 -3.68 -6.90
N ALA A 318 -1.79 -3.39 -6.27
CA ALA A 318 -1.78 -3.12 -4.83
C ALA A 318 -2.75 -1.97 -4.50
N PRO A 319 -3.53 -2.06 -3.41
CA PRO A 319 -4.52 -1.03 -3.09
C PRO A 319 -3.89 0.20 -2.43
N VAL A 320 -4.42 1.39 -2.74
CA VAL A 320 -4.07 2.65 -2.08
C VAL A 320 -5.24 3.16 -1.24
N THR A 321 -4.98 3.52 0.03
CA THR A 321 -6.02 4.10 0.90
C THR A 321 -5.91 5.62 0.92
N VAL A 322 -7.02 6.28 0.59
CA VAL A 322 -7.17 7.71 0.71
C VAL A 322 -8.07 7.99 1.92
N ARG A 323 -7.54 8.74 2.89
CA ARG A 323 -8.18 9.03 4.17
C ARG A 323 -8.88 10.37 4.13
N GLN A 324 -10.15 10.39 4.54
CA GLN A 324 -10.97 11.60 4.52
C GLN A 324 -10.99 12.27 5.89
N ARG A 325 -10.82 13.60 5.94
CA ARG A 325 -11.17 14.43 7.11
C ARG A 325 -12.66 14.78 7.06
N ALA A 326 -13.34 14.71 8.21
CA ALA A 326 -14.73 15.15 8.31
C ALA A 326 -14.86 16.65 8.01
N SER A 327 -16.00 17.09 7.48
CA SER A 327 -16.27 18.51 7.21
C SER A 327 -16.81 19.19 8.45
N VAL A 328 -16.00 20.00 9.12
CA VAL A 328 -16.41 20.70 10.36
C VAL A 328 -16.68 22.17 10.05
N SER A 329 -17.85 22.66 10.44
CA SER A 329 -18.23 24.07 10.35
C SER A 329 -18.55 24.64 11.73
N LEU A 330 -18.26 25.93 11.89
CA LEU A 330 -18.69 26.73 13.03
C LEU A 330 -19.23 28.04 12.47
N GLN A 331 -20.49 28.34 12.78
CA GLN A 331 -21.17 29.55 12.34
C GLN A 331 -21.63 30.35 13.56
N SER A 332 -21.51 31.67 13.48
CA SER A 332 -22.10 32.61 14.45
C SER A 332 -23.40 33.13 13.89
N HIS A 333 -24.46 33.08 14.69
CA HIS A 333 -25.79 33.59 14.35
C HIS A 333 -26.08 34.93 15.04
N GLY A 334 -25.06 35.56 15.66
CA GLY A 334 -25.23 36.76 16.48
C GLY A 334 -25.72 36.44 17.91
N SER A 335 -25.70 37.45 18.78
CA SER A 335 -26.21 37.35 20.17
C SER A 335 -25.65 36.18 21.00
N GLY A 336 -24.39 35.78 20.76
CA GLY A 336 -23.75 34.65 21.45
C GLY A 336 -24.31 33.28 21.08
N VAL A 337 -25.09 33.19 20.01
CA VAL A 337 -25.63 31.94 19.46
C VAL A 337 -24.71 31.44 18.35
N PHE A 338 -24.33 30.18 18.47
CA PHE A 338 -23.46 29.50 17.53
C PHE A 338 -24.09 28.19 17.07
N GLU A 339 -23.71 27.77 15.87
CA GLU A 339 -24.05 26.47 15.35
C GLU A 339 -22.76 25.74 14.93
N VAL A 340 -22.63 24.51 15.39
CA VAL A 340 -21.56 23.62 14.97
C VAL A 340 -22.15 22.51 14.11
N GLY A 341 -21.51 22.23 12.99
CA GLY A 341 -21.94 21.22 12.03
C GLY A 341 -20.79 20.29 11.67
N VAL A 342 -21.11 19.01 11.48
CA VAL A 342 -20.18 18.01 10.93
C VAL A 342 -20.85 17.30 9.75
N GLY A 343 -20.30 17.47 8.56
CA GLY A 343 -20.74 16.85 7.32
C GLY A 343 -19.91 15.62 6.95
N ALA A 344 -20.58 14.53 6.59
CA ALA A 344 -19.98 13.25 6.18
C ALA A 344 -21.00 12.37 5.42
N LYS A 345 -20.58 11.19 4.96
CA LYS A 345 -21.49 10.14 4.42
C LYS A 345 -22.20 9.33 5.51
N ALA A 346 -21.81 9.51 6.77
CA ALA A 346 -22.40 8.85 7.92
C ALA A 346 -22.83 9.90 8.96
N PRO A 347 -23.92 9.68 9.69
CA PRO A 347 -24.34 10.59 10.75
C PRO A 347 -23.36 10.54 11.93
N PHE A 348 -23.13 11.71 12.54
CA PHE A 348 -22.37 11.85 13.78
C PHE A 348 -23.25 12.25 14.95
N TRP A 349 -24.52 11.82 14.93
CA TRP A 349 -25.46 12.06 16.02
C TRP A 349 -24.89 11.55 17.36
N ARG A 350 -25.11 12.33 18.43
CA ARG A 350 -24.56 12.13 19.79
C ARG A 350 -23.03 12.17 19.91
N LYS A 351 -22.30 12.44 18.82
CA LYS A 351 -20.85 12.70 18.90
C LYS A 351 -20.61 14.12 19.45
N ARG A 352 -19.43 14.31 20.02
CA ARG A 352 -19.04 15.59 20.63
C ARG A 352 -18.07 16.36 19.74
N VAL A 353 -18.28 17.67 19.66
CA VAL A 353 -17.36 18.63 19.07
C VAL A 353 -16.82 19.52 20.19
N GLN A 354 -15.51 19.83 20.14
CA GLN A 354 -14.87 20.73 21.08
C GLN A 354 -14.82 22.13 20.48
N ILE A 355 -15.36 23.11 21.18
CA ILE A 355 -15.20 24.51 20.84
C ILE A 355 -13.92 24.99 21.52
N GLN A 356 -13.02 25.55 20.73
CA GLN A 356 -11.71 25.96 21.17
C GLN A 356 -11.53 27.46 20.93
N ARG A 357 -10.84 28.13 21.87
CA ARG A 357 -10.40 29.52 21.76
C ARG A 357 -8.88 29.54 21.64
N PHE A 358 -8.36 30.38 20.74
CA PHE A 358 -6.92 30.58 20.62
C PHE A 358 -6.40 31.47 21.74
N GLU A 359 -5.43 30.98 22.49
CA GLU A 359 -4.77 31.72 23.55
C GLU A 359 -3.48 32.34 23.02
N ARG A 360 -3.56 33.62 22.62
CA ARG A 360 -2.44 34.32 21.96
C ARG A 360 -1.14 34.27 22.77
N ARG A 361 -1.22 34.33 24.10
CA ARG A 361 -0.06 34.29 24.99
C ARG A 361 0.71 32.97 24.92
N LEU A 362 -0.01 31.85 24.78
CA LEU A 362 0.57 30.50 24.79
C LEU A 362 0.70 29.90 23.38
N GLY A 363 0.16 30.56 22.35
CA GLY A 363 0.18 30.06 20.98
C GLY A 363 -0.61 28.77 20.78
N ASN A 364 -1.52 28.43 21.70
CA ASN A 364 -2.24 27.16 21.71
C ASN A 364 -3.77 27.35 21.65
N TRP A 365 -4.49 26.24 21.48
CA TRP A 365 -5.94 26.22 21.45
C TRP A 365 -6.46 25.59 22.75
N ALA A 366 -7.17 26.37 23.56
CA ALA A 366 -7.82 25.88 24.77
C ALA A 366 -9.27 25.47 24.48
N THR A 367 -9.66 24.28 24.94
CA THR A 367 -11.06 23.85 24.88
C THR A 367 -11.87 24.64 25.89
N VAL A 368 -12.88 25.36 25.41
CA VAL A 368 -13.73 26.22 26.25
C VAL A 368 -15.15 25.67 26.39
N LYS A 369 -15.57 24.78 25.49
CA LYS A 369 -16.88 24.12 25.55
C LYS A 369 -16.86 22.79 24.81
N SER A 370 -17.67 21.83 25.24
CA SER A 370 -18.00 20.63 24.48
C SER A 370 -19.47 20.63 24.11
N VAL A 371 -19.77 20.35 22.84
CA VAL A 371 -21.12 20.38 22.28
C VAL A 371 -21.43 19.01 21.70
N THR A 372 -22.57 18.43 22.09
CA THR A 372 -23.06 17.17 21.53
C THR A 372 -23.93 17.47 20.32
N LEU A 373 -23.69 16.78 19.20
CA LEU A 373 -24.52 16.91 17.99
C LEU A 373 -25.88 16.23 18.24
N THR A 374 -26.96 16.98 18.08
CA THR A 374 -28.32 16.54 18.45
C THR A 374 -29.23 16.40 17.23
N GLU A 375 -28.93 17.12 16.16
CA GLU A 375 -29.71 17.14 14.93
C GLU A 375 -28.97 16.40 13.82
N THR A 376 -29.72 15.91 12.84
CA THR A 376 -29.17 15.29 11.63
C THR A 376 -30.08 15.60 10.46
N ALA A 377 -29.51 16.15 9.39
CA ALA A 377 -30.23 16.54 8.19
C ALA A 377 -29.46 16.11 6.93
N SER A 378 -30.18 15.89 5.84
CA SER A 378 -29.61 15.63 4.52
C SER A 378 -30.53 16.25 3.47
N SER A 379 -29.97 16.87 2.44
CA SER A 379 -30.76 17.33 1.29
C SER A 379 -31.23 16.13 0.47
N PRO A 380 -32.45 16.15 -0.11
CA PRO A 380 -32.90 15.07 -1.00
C PRO A 380 -31.87 14.77 -2.09
N GLY A 381 -31.52 13.50 -2.27
CA GLY A 381 -30.51 13.05 -3.24
C GLY A 381 -29.05 13.30 -2.85
N SER A 382 -28.78 13.95 -1.71
CA SER A 382 -27.42 14.17 -1.23
C SER A 382 -26.83 12.87 -0.67
N PRO A 383 -25.60 12.47 -1.07
CA PRO A 383 -24.89 11.38 -0.43
C PRO A 383 -24.30 11.79 0.94
N PHE A 384 -24.48 13.06 1.34
CA PHE A 384 -23.95 13.61 2.57
C PHE A 384 -25.05 13.91 3.59
N VAL A 385 -24.71 13.66 4.84
CA VAL A 385 -25.48 13.91 6.04
C VAL A 385 -24.73 14.95 6.89
N TRP A 386 -25.47 15.93 7.40
CA TRP A 386 -24.99 16.94 8.33
C TRP A 386 -25.54 16.65 9.71
N SER A 387 -24.66 16.46 10.69
CA SER A 387 -25.04 16.43 12.11
C SER A 387 -24.67 17.76 12.76
N SER A 388 -25.62 18.41 13.42
CA SER A 388 -25.43 19.76 13.97
C SER A 388 -25.95 19.90 15.40
N ALA A 389 -25.54 20.98 16.04
CA ALA A 389 -26.12 21.45 17.29
C ALA A 389 -25.94 22.96 17.41
N LYS A 390 -26.99 23.65 17.88
CA LYS A 390 -26.92 25.05 18.30
C LYS A 390 -26.52 25.13 19.77
N PHE A 391 -25.72 26.13 20.11
CA PHE A 391 -25.32 26.37 21.49
C PHE A 391 -25.12 27.86 21.75
N ARG A 392 -25.27 28.25 23.01
CA ARG A 392 -24.92 29.61 23.48
C ARG A 392 -23.54 29.63 24.11
N ALA A 393 -22.75 30.65 23.80
CA ALA A 393 -21.48 30.92 24.46
C ALA A 393 -21.16 32.41 24.36
N PHE A 394 -20.40 32.92 25.32
CA PHE A 394 -19.91 34.28 25.30
C PHE A 394 -18.40 34.27 25.20
N PHE A 395 -17.88 35.01 24.24
CA PHE A 395 -16.45 35.16 24.01
C PHE A 395 -16.09 36.64 24.04
N PRO A 396 -14.95 37.02 24.61
CA PRO A 396 -14.46 38.38 24.51
C PRO A 396 -14.30 38.79 23.04
N ARG A 397 -14.61 40.06 22.72
CA ARG A 397 -14.39 40.63 21.38
C ARG A 397 -12.92 40.44 20.97
N GLY A 398 -12.69 40.13 19.69
CA GLY A 398 -11.37 39.84 19.14
C GLY A 398 -10.85 38.43 19.42
N SER A 399 -11.63 37.58 20.12
CA SER A 399 -11.30 36.16 20.28
C SER A 399 -11.30 35.45 18.93
N LEU A 400 -10.34 34.54 18.74
CA LEU A 400 -10.36 33.58 17.63
C LEU A 400 -10.86 32.25 18.17
N ILE A 401 -11.94 31.73 17.58
CA ILE A 401 -12.54 30.46 17.97
C ILE A 401 -12.59 29.49 16.80
N ARG A 402 -12.64 28.19 17.09
CA ARG A 402 -12.87 27.14 16.10
C ARG A 402 -13.60 25.95 16.74
N ALA A 403 -14.21 25.13 15.89
CA ALA A 403 -14.68 23.81 16.27
C ALA A 403 -13.62 22.76 15.93
N SER A 404 -13.43 21.78 16.82
CA SER A 404 -12.51 20.65 16.64
C SER A 404 -13.25 19.34 16.86
N PHE A 405 -13.17 18.46 15.86
CA PHE A 405 -13.73 17.12 15.88
C PHE A 405 -12.60 16.11 16.00
N SER A 406 -12.52 15.47 17.17
CA SER A 406 -11.37 14.62 17.53
C SER A 406 -11.40 13.28 16.79
N ALA A 407 -10.24 12.61 16.75
CA ALA A 407 -10.11 11.31 16.10
C ALA A 407 -11.00 10.23 16.74
N SER A 408 -11.23 10.28 18.06
CA SER A 408 -12.11 9.33 18.75
C SER A 408 -13.58 9.50 18.36
N GLN A 409 -13.99 10.71 18.01
CA GLN A 409 -15.35 11.01 17.57
C GLN A 409 -15.55 10.71 16.08
N ALA A 410 -14.51 10.90 15.26
CA ALA A 410 -14.51 10.70 13.82
C ALA A 410 -14.37 9.23 13.36
N ARG A 411 -13.83 8.36 14.23
CA ARG A 411 -13.63 6.93 13.93
C ARG A 411 -14.96 6.19 13.66
N PRO A 412 -14.91 5.12 12.84
CA PRO A 412 -13.72 4.53 12.23
C PRO A 412 -13.32 5.13 10.88
N CYS A 413 -14.24 5.83 10.20
CA CYS A 413 -14.10 6.13 8.77
C CYS A 413 -13.53 7.51 8.44
N TYR A 414 -13.26 8.35 9.44
CA TYR A 414 -12.76 9.70 9.24
C TYR A 414 -11.57 10.01 10.13
N LEU A 415 -10.75 10.95 9.66
CA LEU A 415 -9.71 11.62 10.42
C LEU A 415 -10.29 12.80 11.20
N ALA A 416 -9.57 13.18 12.26
CA ALA A 416 -9.83 14.41 13.00
C ALA A 416 -9.83 15.63 12.07
N ALA A 417 -10.60 16.64 12.41
CA ALA A 417 -10.73 17.85 11.62
C ALA A 417 -11.05 19.05 12.50
N SER A 418 -10.77 20.25 11.99
CA SER A 418 -11.15 21.51 12.63
C SER A 418 -11.83 22.40 11.60
N SER A 419 -12.76 23.24 12.05
CA SER A 419 -13.34 24.27 11.22
C SER A 419 -12.32 25.37 10.89
N PRO A 420 -12.60 26.21 9.88
CA PRO A 420 -12.00 27.54 9.80
C PRO A 420 -12.19 28.32 11.10
N GLN A 421 -11.31 29.29 11.32
CA GLN A 421 -11.36 30.14 12.50
C GLN A 421 -12.43 31.22 12.32
N VAL A 422 -13.19 31.50 13.38
CA VAL A 422 -14.15 32.59 13.45
C VAL A 422 -13.62 33.63 14.42
N ARG A 423 -13.64 34.91 14.01
CA ARG A 423 -13.34 36.03 14.88
C ARG A 423 -14.64 36.58 15.45
N ILE A 424 -14.65 36.84 16.76
CA ILE A 424 -15.79 37.42 17.50
C ILE A 424 -15.71 38.92 17.56
#